data_AF-A0A5C8JLD5-F1
#
_entry.id   AF-A0A5C8JLD5-F1
#
_cell.length_a   1.000
_cell.length_b   1.000
_cell.length_c   1.000
_cell.angle_alpha   90.00
_cell.angle_beta   90.00
_cell.angle_gamma   90.00
#
_symmetry.space_group_name_H-M   'P 1'
#
loop_
_entity.id
_entity.type
_entity.pdbx_description
1 polymer ?
#
loop_
_entity_poly.entity_id
_entity_poly.type
_entity_poly.pdbx_seq_one_letter_code
_entity_poly.pdbx_strand_id
1 'polypeptide(L)'
;MADNKDRILDLMRRGIISEDEAVELLEKGDYSNTDEASEAAADKIHFNFDFRDGKKKMDDTDAEGYTEHDVDFADAMKYTFGSLFEKGKEVFKGVAKSVDDNIDFGNGFPKVKSVSKEVEKDIDGEFNTIAVDIKGGKLSVKPGQNTHLKAKYEIYGAIENNDVDAYLADKTKAEVIDGVLTVSSTGRIKADMELYLPEKTYEKVALNVLHGETKVEKLTATELEVSQLNGDIEISQATSDKLVVSLKNGEIKVVDGKTKDMAVDSINGNVRVTNDFEIANLNLVNGNVLVTESSDAARQLNVKNVNGDIKVSIPETLGLVGHIRTIFGGYKTRLKLDNPFEAGRNGAAVVRTGENSLTFELETKSGTIWLKDIDK
;
A
#
# COMPACT_ATOMS: atom_id res chain seq x y z
N MET A 1 -14.74 26.11 9.29
CA MET A 1 -13.45 25.59 9.77
C MET A 1 -13.11 26.26 11.11
N ALA A 2 -13.47 25.65 12.24
CA ALA A 2 -13.22 26.20 13.58
C ALA A 2 -12.68 25.16 14.59
N ASP A 3 -12.49 23.90 14.17
CA ASP A 3 -12.50 22.78 15.12
C ASP A 3 -11.18 22.56 15.88
N ASN A 4 -10.01 22.78 15.27
CA ASN A 4 -8.75 22.44 15.95
C ASN A 4 -8.20 23.57 16.82
N LYS A 5 -8.39 24.84 16.42
CA LYS A 5 -7.98 25.99 17.23
C LYS A 5 -8.76 26.03 18.54
N ASP A 6 -10.07 25.76 18.49
CA ASP A 6 -10.91 25.73 19.68
C ASP A 6 -10.56 24.56 20.60
N ARG A 7 -10.13 23.42 20.05
CA ARG A 7 -9.65 22.26 20.84
C ARG A 7 -8.30 22.50 21.50
N ILE A 8 -7.36 23.16 20.82
CA ILE A 8 -6.06 23.52 21.42
C ILE A 8 -6.28 24.52 22.57
N LEU A 9 -7.18 25.50 22.38
CA LEU A 9 -7.55 26.45 23.43
C LEU A 9 -8.33 25.80 24.59
N ASP A 10 -9.10 24.74 24.36
CA ASP A 10 -9.73 23.95 25.42
C ASP A 10 -8.69 23.18 26.25
N LEU A 11 -7.72 22.53 25.59
CA LEU A 11 -6.64 21.81 26.26
C LEU A 11 -5.76 22.74 27.12
N MET A 12 -5.50 23.94 26.64
CA MET A 12 -4.79 24.99 27.39
C MET A 12 -5.62 25.47 28.59
N ARG A 13 -6.93 25.74 28.42
CA ARG A 13 -7.82 26.13 29.54
C ARG A 13 -7.95 25.06 30.62
N ARG A 14 -7.81 23.79 30.24
CA ARG A 14 -7.85 22.64 31.16
C ARG A 14 -6.49 22.35 31.82
N GLY A 15 -5.45 23.11 31.49
CA GLY A 15 -4.10 22.97 32.04
C GLY A 15 -3.39 21.68 31.62
N ILE A 16 -3.84 21.06 30.51
CA ILE A 16 -3.26 19.82 29.99
C ILE A 16 -1.99 20.10 29.19
N ILE A 17 -1.90 21.28 28.58
CA ILE A 17 -0.74 21.78 27.85
C ILE A 17 -0.43 23.21 28.29
N SER A 18 0.83 23.60 28.19
CA SER A 18 1.30 24.96 28.43
C SER A 18 1.01 25.90 27.26
N GLU A 19 1.09 27.21 27.49
CA GLU A 19 0.91 28.23 26.43
C GLU A 19 1.94 28.05 25.30
N ASP A 20 3.19 27.71 25.65
CA ASP A 20 4.26 27.49 24.67
C ASP A 20 4.01 26.25 23.80
N GLU A 21 3.51 25.15 24.39
CA GLU A 21 3.12 23.94 23.66
C GLU A 21 1.90 24.18 22.76
N ALA A 22 0.97 25.03 23.18
CA ALA A 22 -0.19 25.40 22.38
C ALA A 22 0.21 26.22 21.14
N VAL A 23 1.19 27.12 21.25
CA VAL A 23 1.75 27.88 20.13
C VAL A 23 2.45 26.95 19.14
N GLU A 24 3.26 26.01 19.62
CA GLU A 24 3.95 25.05 18.75
C GLU A 24 2.96 24.16 17.96
N LEU A 25 1.86 23.75 18.59
CA LEU A 25 0.80 22.97 17.94
C LEU A 25 0.00 23.77 16.91
N LEU A 26 -0.16 25.08 17.13
CA LEU A 26 -0.81 25.99 16.18
C LEU A 26 0.09 26.35 15.00
N GLU A 27 1.41 26.41 15.19
CA GLU A 27 2.39 26.66 14.12
C GLU A 27 2.66 25.42 13.26
N LYS A 28 2.66 24.22 13.85
CA LYS A 28 2.81 22.96 13.10
C LYS A 28 1.56 22.54 12.34
N GLY A 29 0.39 23.06 12.72
CA GLY A 29 -0.84 22.93 11.95
C GLY A 29 -0.96 24.12 10.99
N ASP A 30 -0.52 23.97 9.75
CA ASP A 30 -0.58 25.02 8.72
C ASP A 30 -2.02 25.53 8.51
N TYR A 31 -2.35 26.63 9.19
CA TYR A 31 -3.57 27.43 9.01
C TYR A 31 -3.24 28.66 8.16
N SER A 32 -2.80 28.41 6.93
CA SER A 32 -2.83 29.42 5.88
C SER A 32 -4.04 29.17 4.97
N ASN A 33 -4.96 30.14 4.97
CA ASN A 33 -6.14 30.16 4.12
C ASN A 33 -5.79 29.97 2.64
N THR A 34 -6.54 29.13 1.93
CA THR A 34 -7.06 29.44 0.58
C THR A 34 -8.27 28.56 0.28
N ASP A 35 -9.45 29.16 0.40
CA ASP A 35 -10.67 28.70 -0.26
C ASP A 35 -10.60 29.13 -1.73
N GLU A 36 -10.82 28.22 -2.67
CA GLU A 36 -11.57 28.51 -3.90
C GLU A 36 -12.18 27.21 -4.45
N ALA A 37 -13.48 27.27 -4.69
CA ALA A 37 -14.37 26.17 -5.03
C ALA A 37 -14.42 25.89 -6.54
N SER A 38 -14.74 24.65 -6.94
CA SER A 38 -16.04 24.32 -7.58
C SER A 38 -16.03 22.94 -8.28
N GLU A 39 -17.11 22.21 -7.96
CA GLU A 39 -17.92 21.26 -8.76
C GLU A 39 -17.36 20.62 -10.04
N ALA A 40 -17.37 19.28 -10.08
CA ALA A 40 -18.11 18.50 -11.09
C ALA A 40 -18.20 17.02 -10.66
N ALA A 41 -19.38 16.43 -10.89
CA ALA A 41 -19.73 15.04 -10.59
C ALA A 41 -19.20 14.06 -11.65
N ALA A 42 -19.03 12.80 -11.22
CA ALA A 42 -19.06 11.55 -11.99
C ALA A 42 -18.12 11.42 -13.21
N ASP A 43 -17.04 10.65 -13.07
CA ASP A 43 -16.82 9.39 -13.82
C ASP A 43 -15.49 8.72 -13.40
N LYS A 44 -15.47 7.38 -13.42
CA LYS A 44 -14.32 6.47 -13.59
C LYS A 44 -12.99 6.85 -12.92
N ILE A 45 -12.71 6.20 -11.78
CA ILE A 45 -11.36 6.16 -11.21
C ILE A 45 -10.52 5.14 -12.00
N HIS A 46 -9.86 5.61 -13.06
CA HIS A 46 -8.69 4.97 -13.64
C HIS A 46 -7.44 5.57 -12.99
N PHE A 47 -6.68 4.77 -12.23
CA PHE A 47 -5.34 5.15 -11.77
C PHE A 47 -4.31 4.80 -12.85
N ASN A 48 -4.19 5.68 -13.83
CA ASN A 48 -3.11 5.63 -14.80
C ASN A 48 -1.85 6.24 -14.16
N PHE A 49 -0.96 5.40 -13.63
CA PHE A 49 0.44 5.79 -13.42
C PHE A 49 1.20 5.43 -14.68
N ASP A 50 1.31 6.41 -15.58
CA ASP A 50 2.08 6.27 -16.81
C ASP A 50 3.47 6.89 -16.58
N PHE A 51 4.49 6.03 -16.41
CA PHE A 51 5.90 6.45 -16.42
C PHE A 51 6.48 6.49 -17.84
N ARG A 52 5.65 6.34 -18.88
CA ARG A 52 6.03 6.38 -20.29
C ARG A 52 5.33 7.53 -21.02
N ASP A 53 5.59 8.77 -20.64
CA ASP A 53 5.57 9.84 -21.64
C ASP A 53 6.78 10.78 -21.51
N GLY A 54 7.55 10.80 -22.60
CA GLY A 54 8.71 11.66 -22.75
C GLY A 54 8.29 13.09 -23.07
N LYS A 55 9.20 14.01 -22.70
CA LYS A 55 9.22 15.45 -23.03
C LYS A 55 8.33 16.35 -22.18
N LYS A 56 8.82 16.70 -20.99
CA LYS A 56 8.78 18.10 -20.55
C LYS A 56 10.16 18.60 -20.10
N LYS A 57 10.43 19.80 -20.62
CA LYS A 57 11.62 20.65 -20.64
C LYS A 57 12.63 20.54 -19.48
N MET A 58 13.87 20.40 -19.94
CA MET A 58 15.14 20.88 -19.40
C MET A 58 15.07 22.34 -18.88
N ASP A 59 15.59 22.57 -17.68
CA ASP A 59 16.14 23.79 -17.03
C ASP A 59 15.98 23.56 -15.51
N ASP A 60 16.98 23.53 -14.62
CA ASP A 60 18.27 24.20 -14.56
C ASP A 60 19.43 23.21 -14.34
N THR A 61 20.59 23.52 -14.92
CA THR A 61 21.83 22.77 -14.71
C THR A 61 22.72 23.55 -13.75
N ASP A 62 22.89 23.07 -12.52
CA ASP A 62 23.96 23.59 -11.66
C ASP A 62 25.32 23.14 -12.20
N ALA A 63 26.33 23.98 -12.00
CA ALA A 63 27.66 23.92 -12.63
C ALA A 63 28.54 22.70 -12.25
N GLU A 64 27.96 21.64 -11.67
CA GLU A 64 28.64 20.40 -11.28
C GLU A 64 28.09 19.13 -11.98
N GLY A 65 27.18 19.27 -12.96
CA GLY A 65 26.80 18.15 -13.84
C GLY A 65 25.83 17.14 -13.22
N TYR A 66 25.01 17.55 -12.26
CA TYR A 66 23.91 16.74 -11.73
C TYR A 66 22.55 17.33 -12.14
N THR A 67 21.71 16.51 -12.75
CA THR A 67 20.27 16.73 -12.81
C THR A 67 19.66 16.18 -11.53
N GLU A 68 19.14 17.05 -10.67
CA GLU A 68 18.22 16.68 -9.59
C GLU A 68 16.98 16.03 -10.24
N HIS A 69 16.89 14.69 -10.18
CA HIS A 69 15.62 13.99 -10.34
C HIS A 69 14.86 14.05 -8.99
N ASP A 70 14.63 15.27 -8.48
CA ASP A 70 13.99 15.50 -7.17
C ASP A 70 12.47 15.72 -7.28
N VAL A 71 11.91 15.64 -8.48
CA VAL A 71 10.46 15.47 -8.65
C VAL A 71 10.19 13.96 -8.76
N ASP A 72 9.72 13.34 -7.67
CA ASP A 72 8.45 12.57 -7.65
C ASP A 72 8.31 11.65 -6.42
N PHE A 73 9.37 11.18 -5.77
CA PHE A 73 9.20 10.10 -4.78
C PHE A 73 8.42 10.54 -3.52
N ALA A 74 8.82 11.64 -2.88
CA ALA A 74 8.14 12.13 -1.69
C ALA A 74 6.73 12.66 -2.01
N ASP A 75 6.56 13.32 -3.17
CA ASP A 75 5.29 13.86 -3.62
C ASP A 75 4.31 12.78 -4.07
N ALA A 76 4.77 11.75 -4.78
CA ALA A 76 3.97 10.57 -5.13
C ALA A 76 3.52 9.84 -3.86
N MET A 77 4.41 9.65 -2.88
CA MET A 77 4.03 9.06 -1.58
C MET A 77 3.00 9.93 -0.86
N LYS A 78 3.18 11.27 -0.85
CA LYS A 78 2.22 12.20 -0.26
C LYS A 78 0.86 12.15 -0.96
N TYR A 79 0.83 12.04 -2.28
CA TYR A 79 -0.39 11.92 -3.06
C TYR A 79 -1.09 10.58 -2.83
N THR A 80 -0.38 9.47 -2.99
CA THR A 80 -0.88 8.09 -2.79
C THR A 80 -1.47 7.95 -1.39
N PHE A 81 -0.69 8.27 -0.34
CA PHE A 81 -1.17 8.12 1.03
C PHE A 81 -2.10 9.25 1.48
N GLY A 82 -2.05 10.43 0.85
CA GLY A 82 -3.01 11.51 1.06
C GLY A 82 -4.41 11.09 0.61
N SER A 83 -4.53 10.49 -0.56
CA SER A 83 -5.81 9.97 -1.07
C SER A 83 -6.37 8.84 -0.19
N LEU A 84 -5.52 7.92 0.29
CA LEU A 84 -5.91 6.87 1.24
C LEU A 84 -6.35 7.46 2.58
N PHE A 85 -5.69 8.52 3.04
CA PHE A 85 -6.04 9.18 4.29
C PHE A 85 -7.37 9.95 4.20
N GLU A 86 -7.66 10.63 3.09
CA GLU A 86 -8.95 11.29 2.89
C GLU A 86 -10.10 10.28 2.83
N LYS A 87 -9.94 9.16 2.12
CA LYS A 87 -10.89 8.04 2.16
C LYS A 87 -11.09 7.52 3.59
N GLY A 88 -10.02 7.41 4.37
CA GLY A 88 -10.09 7.06 5.79
C GLY A 88 -10.82 8.10 6.65
N LYS A 89 -10.61 9.40 6.42
CA LYS A 89 -11.25 10.50 7.17
C LYS A 89 -12.76 10.56 6.98
N GLU A 90 -13.25 10.43 5.75
CA GLU A 90 -14.71 10.40 5.47
C GLU A 90 -15.39 9.30 6.28
N VAL A 91 -14.70 8.18 6.39
CA VAL A 91 -15.07 7.00 7.17
C VAL A 91 -15.11 7.25 8.69
N PHE A 92 -14.19 8.05 9.24
CA PHE A 92 -14.13 8.38 10.68
C PHE A 92 -15.11 9.48 11.13
N LYS A 93 -15.42 10.45 10.26
CA LYS A 93 -16.43 11.50 10.55
C LYS A 93 -17.82 10.91 10.88
N GLY A 94 -18.14 9.76 10.28
CA GLY A 94 -19.37 9.01 10.58
C GLY A 94 -19.39 8.27 11.92
N VAL A 95 -18.24 8.09 12.58
CA VAL A 95 -18.12 7.36 13.85
C VAL A 95 -18.10 8.31 15.05
N ALA A 96 -17.42 9.45 14.94
CA ALA A 96 -17.16 10.37 16.06
C ALA A 96 -18.43 10.93 16.75
N LYS A 97 -19.58 11.01 16.07
CA LYS A 97 -20.85 11.47 16.66
C LYS A 97 -21.60 10.43 17.48
N SER A 98 -21.17 9.16 17.51
CA SER A 98 -21.95 8.04 18.06
C SER A 98 -21.28 7.30 19.24
N VAL A 99 -20.14 7.78 19.71
CA VAL A 99 -19.32 7.11 20.75
C VAL A 99 -19.54 7.67 22.16
N ASP A 100 -20.29 8.76 22.32
CA ASP A 100 -20.42 9.43 23.63
C ASP A 100 -21.31 8.65 24.63
N ASP A 101 -22.25 7.83 24.15
CA ASP A 101 -23.30 7.25 25.02
C ASP A 101 -23.05 5.80 25.50
N ASN A 102 -21.93 5.15 25.18
CA ASN A 102 -21.78 3.70 25.37
C ASN A 102 -20.47 3.21 25.98
N ILE A 103 -19.81 4.06 26.77
CA ILE A 103 -18.64 3.66 27.54
C ILE A 103 -19.08 3.04 28.86
N ASP A 104 -18.89 1.72 29.02
CA ASP A 104 -19.12 1.02 30.29
C ASP A 104 -17.90 1.23 31.22
N PHE A 105 -18.11 1.97 32.30
CA PHE A 105 -17.09 2.34 33.29
C PHE A 105 -17.03 1.38 34.50
N GLY A 106 -17.62 0.18 34.41
CA GLY A 106 -17.57 -0.81 35.49
C GLY A 106 -16.18 -1.42 35.73
N ASN A 107 -15.54 -1.06 36.86
CA ASN A 107 -14.38 -1.72 37.51
C ASN A 107 -13.18 -2.12 36.61
N GLY A 108 -12.71 -1.23 35.75
CA GLY A 108 -11.50 -1.40 34.94
C GLY A 108 -11.64 -0.67 33.61
N PHE A 109 -10.56 -0.62 32.81
CA PHE A 109 -10.51 0.06 31.51
C PHE A 109 -11.82 -0.10 30.70
N PRO A 110 -12.39 0.99 30.15
CA PRO A 110 -13.68 0.96 29.47
C PRO A 110 -13.69 -0.04 28.31
N LYS A 111 -14.65 -0.97 28.32
CA LYS A 111 -14.85 -1.95 27.24
C LYS A 111 -16.09 -1.58 26.42
N VAL A 112 -15.89 -1.32 25.14
CA VAL A 112 -17.00 -1.16 24.18
C VAL A 112 -17.61 -2.55 23.96
N LYS A 113 -18.91 -2.71 24.26
CA LYS A 113 -19.63 -3.96 23.96
C LYS A 113 -19.62 -4.21 22.45
N SER A 114 -19.43 -5.46 22.03
CA SER A 114 -19.53 -5.87 20.62
C SER A 114 -20.54 -6.99 20.43
N VAL A 115 -21.12 -7.06 19.24
CA VAL A 115 -21.99 -8.15 18.79
C VAL A 115 -21.36 -8.76 17.54
N SER A 116 -21.26 -10.10 17.52
CA SER A 116 -20.71 -10.84 16.38
C SER A 116 -21.82 -11.50 15.58
N LYS A 117 -21.70 -11.49 14.25
CA LYS A 117 -22.58 -12.22 13.33
C LYS A 117 -21.79 -12.79 12.16
N GLU A 118 -22.07 -14.04 11.83
CA GLU A 118 -21.50 -14.72 10.66
C GLU A 118 -22.55 -14.75 9.53
N VAL A 119 -22.07 -14.53 8.31
CA VAL A 119 -22.85 -14.52 7.08
C VAL A 119 -22.08 -15.33 6.04
N GLU A 120 -22.76 -16.26 5.38
CA GLU A 120 -22.27 -16.91 4.17
C GLU A 120 -23.22 -16.58 3.02
N LYS A 121 -22.65 -16.22 1.87
CA LYS A 121 -23.42 -15.78 0.71
C LYS A 121 -22.76 -16.26 -0.58
N ASP A 122 -23.51 -17.05 -1.35
CA ASP A 122 -23.22 -17.24 -2.77
C ASP A 122 -23.60 -15.97 -3.53
N ILE A 123 -22.73 -15.54 -4.44
CA ILE A 123 -22.93 -14.32 -5.21
C ILE A 123 -23.08 -14.69 -6.68
N ASP A 124 -24.30 -14.58 -7.17
CA ASP A 124 -24.62 -14.79 -8.58
C ASP A 124 -24.35 -13.52 -9.41
N GLY A 125 -24.08 -13.73 -10.70
CA GLY A 125 -23.89 -12.66 -11.68
C GLY A 125 -22.57 -12.77 -12.43
N GLU A 126 -22.53 -12.19 -13.63
CA GLU A 126 -21.31 -12.09 -14.42
C GLU A 126 -20.56 -10.79 -14.09
N PHE A 127 -19.27 -10.90 -13.80
CA PHE A 127 -18.41 -9.77 -13.52
C PHE A 127 -16.98 -10.06 -13.95
N ASN A 128 -16.25 -9.02 -14.35
CA ASN A 128 -14.80 -9.10 -14.61
C ASN A 128 -14.01 -8.16 -13.71
N THR A 129 -14.69 -7.29 -12.98
CA THR A 129 -14.08 -6.34 -12.04
C THR A 129 -14.53 -6.66 -10.62
N ILE A 130 -13.61 -6.51 -9.67
CA ILE A 130 -13.86 -6.72 -8.25
C ILE A 130 -13.39 -5.48 -7.49
N ALA A 131 -14.26 -4.96 -6.64
CA ALA A 131 -13.96 -3.86 -5.74
C ALA A 131 -14.31 -4.26 -4.31
N VAL A 132 -13.30 -4.31 -3.44
CA VAL A 132 -13.44 -4.58 -2.01
C VAL A 132 -13.05 -3.34 -1.22
N ASP A 133 -13.92 -2.88 -0.31
CA ASP A 133 -13.65 -1.75 0.60
C ASP A 133 -14.05 -2.10 2.04
N ILE A 134 -13.05 -2.36 2.89
CA ILE A 134 -13.24 -2.78 4.27
C ILE A 134 -12.43 -1.87 5.19
N LYS A 135 -13.09 -1.30 6.20
CA LYS A 135 -12.43 -0.41 7.18
C LYS A 135 -11.49 -1.14 8.13
N GLY A 136 -11.83 -2.37 8.48
CA GLY A 136 -11.17 -3.11 9.54
C GLY A 136 -11.43 -4.60 9.43
N GLY A 137 -10.42 -5.43 9.67
CA GLY A 137 -10.53 -6.89 9.70
C GLY A 137 -9.66 -7.58 8.66
N LYS A 138 -9.78 -8.90 8.60
CA LYS A 138 -9.01 -9.74 7.67
C LYS A 138 -9.73 -9.86 6.33
N LEU A 139 -9.02 -9.76 5.22
CA LEU A 139 -9.50 -10.15 3.90
C LEU A 139 -8.66 -11.30 3.37
N SER A 140 -9.29 -12.41 3.00
CA SER A 140 -8.63 -13.52 2.33
C SER A 140 -9.31 -13.83 1.01
N VAL A 141 -8.62 -13.58 -0.10
CA VAL A 141 -9.08 -13.90 -1.46
C VAL A 141 -8.44 -15.22 -1.88
N LYS A 142 -9.26 -16.21 -2.21
CA LYS A 142 -8.85 -17.59 -2.53
C LYS A 142 -9.56 -18.09 -3.79
N PRO A 143 -8.99 -19.07 -4.53
CA PRO A 143 -9.72 -19.71 -5.62
C PRO A 143 -10.88 -20.55 -5.06
N GLY A 144 -11.96 -20.65 -5.84
CA GLY A 144 -13.16 -21.42 -5.53
C GLY A 144 -13.87 -21.87 -6.79
N GLN A 145 -14.84 -22.78 -6.66
CA GLN A 145 -15.64 -23.22 -7.81
C GLN A 145 -16.64 -22.14 -8.25
N ASN A 146 -17.27 -21.49 -7.27
CA ASN A 146 -18.24 -20.42 -7.46
C ASN A 146 -17.80 -19.20 -6.65
N THR A 147 -18.38 -18.03 -6.96
CA THR A 147 -18.18 -16.83 -6.16
C THR A 147 -18.93 -16.96 -4.84
N HIS A 148 -18.19 -17.03 -3.74
CA HIS A 148 -18.75 -17.26 -2.41
C HIS A 148 -18.04 -16.39 -1.38
N LEU A 149 -18.81 -15.73 -0.50
CA LEU A 149 -18.31 -14.90 0.57
C LEU A 149 -18.66 -15.51 1.93
N LYS A 150 -17.66 -15.75 2.76
CA LYS A 150 -17.82 -15.99 4.20
C LYS A 150 -17.38 -14.75 4.94
N ALA A 151 -18.24 -14.18 5.76
CA ALA A 151 -17.93 -12.97 6.51
C ALA A 151 -18.32 -13.10 7.97
N LYS A 152 -17.39 -12.77 8.85
CA LYS A 152 -17.64 -12.58 10.28
C LYS A 152 -17.57 -11.11 10.61
N TYR A 153 -18.71 -10.54 10.95
CA TYR A 153 -18.85 -9.15 11.34
C TYR A 153 -18.83 -9.02 12.86
N GLU A 154 -17.92 -8.20 13.38
CA GLU A 154 -17.93 -7.73 14.75
C GLU A 154 -18.32 -6.26 14.77
N ILE A 155 -19.48 -5.96 15.35
CA ILE A 155 -20.07 -4.62 15.41
C ILE A 155 -19.79 -4.04 16.80
N TYR A 156 -19.13 -2.89 16.87
CA TYR A 156 -18.80 -2.22 18.13
C TYR A 156 -19.85 -1.17 18.52
N GLY A 157 -20.25 -1.20 19.80
CA GLY A 157 -21.20 -0.28 20.41
C GLY A 157 -22.66 -0.70 20.27
N ALA A 158 -23.58 0.08 20.84
CA ALA A 158 -25.00 -0.25 20.82
C ALA A 158 -25.58 -0.20 19.40
N ILE A 159 -26.49 -1.13 19.11
CA ILE A 159 -27.27 -1.19 17.88
C ILE A 159 -28.70 -0.79 18.23
N GLU A 160 -29.27 0.16 17.48
CA GLU A 160 -30.65 0.59 17.68
C GLU A 160 -31.60 -0.62 17.62
N ASN A 161 -32.51 -0.71 18.58
CA ASN A 161 -33.47 -1.82 18.74
C ASN A 161 -32.83 -3.22 18.81
N ASN A 162 -31.51 -3.32 18.98
CA ASN A 162 -30.75 -4.57 18.91
C ASN A 162 -30.92 -5.34 17.57
N ASP A 163 -31.27 -4.63 16.49
CA ASP A 163 -31.50 -5.21 15.16
C ASP A 163 -30.20 -5.27 14.36
N VAL A 164 -29.45 -6.35 14.58
CA VAL A 164 -28.17 -6.62 13.92
C VAL A 164 -28.34 -6.77 12.40
N ASP A 165 -29.45 -7.37 11.96
CA ASP A 165 -29.71 -7.64 10.54
C ASP A 165 -29.91 -6.36 9.75
N ALA A 166 -30.76 -5.47 10.26
CA ALA A 166 -30.99 -4.17 9.64
C ALA A 166 -29.70 -3.33 9.59
N TYR A 167 -28.88 -3.36 10.66
CA TYR A 167 -27.60 -2.64 10.69
C TYR A 167 -26.62 -3.17 9.64
N LEU A 168 -26.47 -4.48 9.51
CA LEU A 168 -25.60 -5.07 8.50
C LEU A 168 -26.11 -4.79 7.08
N ALA A 169 -27.43 -4.91 6.84
CA ALA A 169 -28.02 -4.61 5.53
C ALA A 169 -27.78 -3.16 5.07
N ASP A 170 -27.73 -2.20 6.00
CA ASP A 170 -27.40 -0.80 5.71
C ASP A 170 -25.90 -0.55 5.52
N LYS A 171 -25.05 -1.27 6.27
CA LYS A 171 -23.60 -0.97 6.34
C LYS A 171 -22.71 -1.85 5.50
N THR A 172 -23.21 -2.97 4.97
CA THR A 172 -22.43 -3.90 4.16
C THR A 172 -23.03 -4.09 2.77
N LYS A 173 -22.19 -4.42 1.80
CA LYS A 173 -22.60 -4.82 0.45
C LYS A 173 -21.79 -6.03 0.01
N ALA A 174 -22.42 -6.91 -0.76
CA ALA A 174 -21.80 -8.09 -1.36
C ALA A 174 -22.66 -8.53 -2.55
N GLU A 175 -22.53 -7.83 -3.67
CA GLU A 175 -23.40 -8.02 -4.84
C GLU A 175 -22.69 -7.58 -6.13
N VAL A 176 -23.20 -8.07 -7.27
CA VAL A 176 -22.73 -7.66 -8.60
C VAL A 176 -23.61 -6.52 -9.11
N ILE A 177 -22.99 -5.38 -9.42
CA ILE A 177 -23.64 -4.21 -10.01
C ILE A 177 -22.88 -3.85 -11.28
N ASP A 178 -23.56 -3.81 -12.42
CA ASP A 178 -22.99 -3.42 -13.71
C ASP A 178 -21.66 -4.13 -14.07
N GLY A 179 -21.57 -5.43 -13.79
CA GLY A 179 -20.38 -6.24 -14.08
C GLY A 179 -19.23 -6.08 -13.08
N VAL A 180 -19.48 -5.42 -11.94
CA VAL A 180 -18.54 -5.24 -10.83
C VAL A 180 -19.04 -5.98 -9.59
N LEU A 181 -18.25 -6.93 -9.09
CA LEU A 181 -18.46 -7.49 -7.77
C LEU A 181 -18.04 -6.46 -6.72
N THR A 182 -19.02 -5.91 -5.99
CA THR A 182 -18.80 -4.93 -4.93
C THR A 182 -18.96 -5.59 -3.57
N VAL A 183 -17.89 -5.60 -2.78
CA VAL A 183 -17.89 -6.03 -1.38
C VAL A 183 -17.47 -4.85 -0.51
N SER A 184 -18.31 -4.45 0.43
CA SER A 184 -17.97 -3.33 1.32
C SER A 184 -18.47 -3.50 2.74
N SER A 185 -17.78 -2.87 3.69
CA SER A 185 -18.20 -2.81 5.08
C SER A 185 -17.88 -1.44 5.68
N THR A 186 -18.92 -0.72 6.11
CA THR A 186 -18.81 0.62 6.69
C THR A 186 -19.27 0.67 8.14
N GLY A 187 -19.41 1.86 8.73
CA GLY A 187 -19.79 2.01 10.14
C GLY A 187 -18.74 1.53 11.13
N ARG A 188 -19.20 0.99 12.27
CA ARG A 188 -18.38 0.50 13.40
C ARG A 188 -18.17 -1.02 13.32
N ILE A 189 -17.83 -1.51 12.14
CA ILE A 189 -17.74 -2.93 11.83
C ILE A 189 -16.28 -3.31 11.59
N LYS A 190 -15.81 -4.34 12.28
CA LYS A 190 -14.67 -5.16 11.85
C LYS A 190 -15.22 -6.35 11.08
N ALA A 191 -14.72 -6.59 9.86
CA ALA A 191 -15.18 -7.65 8.98
C ALA A 191 -14.01 -8.57 8.63
N ASP A 192 -14.04 -9.79 9.15
CA ASP A 192 -13.13 -10.85 8.74
C ASP A 192 -13.81 -11.63 7.59
N MET A 193 -13.29 -11.51 6.38
CA MET A 193 -13.90 -12.01 5.14
C MET A 193 -12.99 -13.02 4.43
N GLU A 194 -13.59 -14.12 3.97
CA GLU A 194 -13.02 -15.02 2.97
C GLU A 194 -13.83 -14.93 1.68
N LEU A 195 -13.21 -14.44 0.61
CA LEU A 195 -13.81 -14.32 -0.73
C LEU A 195 -13.23 -15.40 -1.63
N TYR A 196 -14.08 -16.36 -1.99
CA TYR A 196 -13.77 -17.43 -2.94
C TYR A 196 -14.17 -16.98 -4.34
N LEU A 197 -13.24 -17.09 -5.28
CA LEU A 197 -13.41 -16.62 -6.66
C LEU A 197 -13.16 -17.74 -7.67
N PRO A 198 -14.00 -17.88 -8.72
CA PRO A 198 -13.72 -18.75 -9.85
C PRO A 198 -12.35 -18.50 -10.48
N GLU A 199 -11.67 -19.57 -10.88
CA GLU A 199 -10.40 -19.48 -11.60
C GLU A 199 -10.64 -18.98 -13.03
N LYS A 200 -10.43 -17.68 -13.24
CA LYS A 200 -10.44 -17.00 -14.54
C LYS A 200 -9.57 -15.74 -14.49
N THR A 201 -9.34 -15.11 -15.63
CA THR A 201 -8.68 -13.81 -15.70
C THR A 201 -9.68 -12.68 -15.45
N TYR A 202 -9.49 -11.94 -14.37
CA TYR A 202 -10.24 -10.72 -14.07
C TYR A 202 -9.63 -9.52 -14.81
N GLU A 203 -10.43 -8.54 -15.17
CA GLU A 203 -9.94 -7.29 -15.76
C GLU A 203 -9.26 -6.44 -14.68
N LYS A 204 -9.95 -6.21 -13.57
CA LYS A 204 -9.43 -5.40 -12.46
C LYS A 204 -9.87 -5.97 -11.11
N VAL A 205 -8.95 -6.05 -10.17
CA VAL A 205 -9.23 -6.40 -8.77
C VAL A 205 -8.64 -5.33 -7.87
N ALA A 206 -9.49 -4.55 -7.22
CA ALA A 206 -9.10 -3.49 -6.29
C ALA A 206 -9.51 -3.85 -4.86
N LEU A 207 -8.52 -4.00 -3.97
CA LEU A 207 -8.70 -4.40 -2.58
C LEU A 207 -8.25 -3.27 -1.66
N ASN A 208 -9.20 -2.55 -1.06
CA ASN A 208 -8.94 -1.49 -0.09
C ASN A 208 -9.32 -2.00 1.31
N VAL A 209 -8.31 -2.28 2.13
CA VAL A 209 -8.50 -2.71 3.53
C VAL A 209 -7.76 -1.72 4.41
N LEU A 210 -8.44 -0.81 5.11
CA LEU A 210 -7.73 0.25 5.84
C LEU A 210 -6.89 -0.32 6.99
N HIS A 211 -7.44 -1.27 7.75
CA HIS A 211 -6.81 -1.84 8.94
C HIS A 211 -6.99 -3.36 9.01
N GLY A 212 -5.91 -4.13 8.96
CA GLY A 212 -5.98 -5.57 9.16
C GLY A 212 -4.99 -6.35 8.30
N GLU A 213 -5.34 -7.58 7.96
CA GLU A 213 -4.49 -8.46 7.17
C GLU A 213 -5.16 -8.73 5.83
N THR A 214 -4.44 -8.54 4.73
CA THR A 214 -4.92 -8.87 3.39
C THR A 214 -4.10 -10.02 2.83
N LYS A 215 -4.75 -11.14 2.50
CA LYS A 215 -4.13 -12.29 1.85
C LYS A 215 -4.79 -12.58 0.51
N VAL A 216 -4.01 -12.64 -0.55
CA VAL A 216 -4.46 -13.02 -1.89
C VAL A 216 -3.71 -14.28 -2.30
N GLU A 217 -4.44 -15.32 -2.71
CA GLU A 217 -3.88 -16.59 -3.15
C GLU A 217 -4.41 -16.94 -4.55
N LYS A 218 -3.52 -17.30 -5.48
CA LYS A 218 -3.87 -17.89 -6.79
C LYS A 218 -4.88 -17.07 -7.61
N LEU A 219 -4.66 -15.76 -7.70
CA LEU A 219 -5.51 -14.84 -8.46
C LEU A 219 -4.87 -14.50 -9.82
N THR A 220 -5.64 -14.48 -10.91
CA THR A 220 -5.18 -13.98 -12.21
C THR A 220 -5.98 -12.74 -12.60
N ALA A 221 -5.32 -11.60 -12.82
CA ALA A 221 -5.98 -10.34 -13.20
C ALA A 221 -5.12 -9.49 -14.14
N THR A 222 -5.72 -8.72 -15.05
CA THR A 222 -4.95 -7.73 -15.83
C THR A 222 -4.39 -6.65 -14.90
N GLU A 223 -5.23 -6.06 -14.04
CA GLU A 223 -4.81 -5.10 -13.01
C GLU A 223 -5.19 -5.60 -11.60
N LEU A 224 -4.20 -5.68 -10.69
CA LEU A 224 -4.40 -5.96 -9.27
C LEU A 224 -3.90 -4.78 -8.44
N GLU A 225 -4.79 -4.18 -7.66
CA GLU A 225 -4.49 -3.08 -6.75
C GLU A 225 -4.81 -3.51 -5.30
N VAL A 226 -3.86 -3.35 -4.39
CA VAL A 226 -4.05 -3.64 -2.95
C VAL A 226 -3.56 -2.46 -2.12
N SER A 227 -4.45 -1.87 -1.33
CA SER A 227 -4.15 -0.68 -0.54
C SER A 227 -4.56 -0.84 0.92
N GLN A 228 -3.64 -0.51 1.83
CA GLN A 228 -3.86 -0.63 3.27
C GLN A 228 -3.11 0.45 4.07
N LEU A 229 -3.68 0.89 5.20
CA LEU A 229 -3.00 1.82 6.09
C LEU A 229 -2.23 1.09 7.19
N ASN A 230 -2.83 0.08 7.82
CA ASN A 230 -2.20 -0.64 8.93
C ASN A 230 -2.42 -2.15 8.82
N GLY A 231 -1.35 -2.91 9.07
CA GLY A 231 -1.29 -4.37 9.08
C GLY A 231 -0.61 -4.94 7.84
N ASP A 232 -0.65 -6.25 7.64
CA ASP A 232 0.19 -6.93 6.64
C ASP A 232 -0.56 -7.25 5.34
N ILE A 233 0.18 -7.28 4.22
CA ILE A 233 -0.29 -7.69 2.89
C ILE A 233 0.55 -8.89 2.43
N GLU A 234 -0.11 -10.00 2.08
CA GLU A 234 0.50 -11.15 1.44
C GLU A 234 -0.22 -11.49 0.13
N ILE A 235 0.51 -11.41 -0.98
CA ILE A 235 0.05 -11.81 -2.31
C ILE A 235 0.89 -13.00 -2.74
N SER A 236 0.24 -14.14 -2.90
CA SER A 236 0.89 -15.41 -3.20
C SER A 236 0.33 -16.04 -4.47
N GLN A 237 1.21 -16.48 -5.36
CA GLN A 237 0.83 -17.20 -6.59
C GLN A 237 -0.13 -16.40 -7.50
N ALA A 238 -0.06 -15.07 -7.46
CA ALA A 238 -0.87 -14.21 -8.33
C ALA A 238 -0.20 -14.00 -9.69
N THR A 239 -1.00 -13.91 -10.76
CA THR A 239 -0.53 -13.55 -12.10
C THR A 239 -1.18 -12.25 -12.55
N SER A 240 -0.39 -11.25 -12.93
CA SER A 240 -0.94 -9.97 -13.41
C SER A 240 -0.13 -9.27 -14.48
N ASP A 241 -0.79 -8.42 -15.29
CA ASP A 241 -0.07 -7.49 -16.16
C ASP A 241 0.43 -6.30 -15.33
N LYS A 242 -0.40 -5.78 -14.42
CA LYS A 242 -0.04 -4.70 -13.50
C LYS A 242 -0.41 -5.06 -12.06
N LEU A 243 0.54 -4.90 -11.15
CA LEU A 243 0.36 -5.01 -9.70
C LEU A 243 0.72 -3.69 -9.03
N VAL A 244 -0.20 -3.11 -8.28
CA VAL A 244 0.04 -1.94 -7.43
C VAL A 244 -0.25 -2.28 -5.98
N VAL A 245 0.72 -2.09 -5.09
CA VAL A 245 0.57 -2.33 -3.66
C VAL A 245 0.96 -1.08 -2.89
N SER A 246 0.09 -0.60 -1.99
CA SER A 246 0.36 0.56 -1.15
C SER A 246 0.09 0.23 0.33
N LEU A 247 1.11 0.36 1.18
CA LEU A 247 0.99 0.10 2.62
C LEU A 247 1.65 1.19 3.47
N LYS A 248 0.92 1.77 4.42
CA LYS A 248 1.55 2.75 5.33
C LYS A 248 2.33 2.07 6.45
N ASN A 249 1.73 1.14 7.19
CA ASN A 249 2.37 0.48 8.34
C ASN A 249 2.13 -1.04 8.30
N GLY A 250 3.18 -1.84 8.11
CA GLY A 250 3.14 -3.30 8.14
C GLY A 250 4.07 -3.94 7.12
N GLU A 251 4.04 -5.26 7.01
CA GLU A 251 4.85 -6.00 6.03
C GLU A 251 4.11 -6.20 4.70
N ILE A 252 4.86 -6.14 3.60
CA ILE A 252 4.39 -6.54 2.26
C ILE A 252 5.17 -7.78 1.83
N LYS A 253 4.45 -8.82 1.40
CA LYS A 253 4.99 -10.03 0.77
C LYS A 253 4.32 -10.24 -0.58
N VAL A 254 5.10 -10.26 -1.65
CA VAL A 254 4.66 -10.63 -3.00
C VAL A 254 5.49 -11.83 -3.44
N VAL A 255 4.90 -13.02 -3.44
CA VAL A 255 5.63 -14.29 -3.50
C VAL A 255 5.05 -15.25 -4.52
N ASP A 256 5.95 -15.99 -5.19
CA ASP A 256 5.64 -17.18 -6.00
C ASP A 256 4.61 -16.96 -7.13
N GLY A 257 4.52 -15.73 -7.66
CA GLY A 257 3.64 -15.36 -8.78
C GLY A 257 4.41 -14.75 -9.95
N LYS A 258 3.68 -14.11 -10.87
CA LYS A 258 4.25 -13.45 -12.07
C LYS A 258 3.55 -12.14 -12.37
N THR A 259 4.31 -11.07 -12.54
CA THR A 259 3.77 -9.74 -12.87
C THR A 259 4.56 -9.11 -14.00
N LYS A 260 3.94 -8.43 -14.98
CA LYS A 260 4.74 -7.67 -15.95
C LYS A 260 5.26 -6.36 -15.34
N ASP A 261 4.36 -5.54 -14.82
CA ASP A 261 4.67 -4.25 -14.19
C ASP A 261 4.23 -4.23 -12.72
N MET A 262 5.20 -4.11 -11.81
CA MET A 262 4.98 -4.09 -10.37
C MET A 262 5.37 -2.73 -9.78
N ALA A 263 4.46 -2.12 -9.04
CA ALA A 263 4.70 -0.94 -8.22
C ALA A 263 4.34 -1.23 -6.76
N VAL A 264 5.29 -1.02 -5.84
CA VAL A 264 5.09 -1.24 -4.40
C VAL A 264 5.55 -0.02 -3.63
N ASP A 265 4.63 0.65 -2.94
CA ASP A 265 4.87 1.82 -2.11
C ASP A 265 4.62 1.49 -0.63
N SER A 266 5.63 1.69 0.21
CA SER A 266 5.51 1.47 1.66
C SER A 266 6.18 2.57 2.50
N ILE A 267 5.60 2.89 3.66
CA ILE A 267 6.19 3.86 4.59
C ILE A 267 6.94 3.14 5.71
N ASN A 268 6.30 2.29 6.48
CA ASN A 268 6.90 1.64 7.64
C ASN A 268 6.70 0.13 7.61
N GLY A 269 7.79 -0.62 7.42
CA GLY A 269 7.81 -2.08 7.47
C GLY A 269 8.72 -2.67 6.40
N ASN A 270 8.71 -3.99 6.27
CA ASN A 270 9.57 -4.69 5.31
C ASN A 270 8.80 -5.02 4.03
N VAL A 271 9.50 -4.98 2.90
CA VAL A 271 8.99 -5.41 1.59
C VAL A 271 9.76 -6.64 1.16
N ARG A 272 9.08 -7.75 0.88
CA ARG A 272 9.66 -8.99 0.34
C ARG A 272 9.03 -9.33 -1.00
N VAL A 273 9.85 -9.47 -2.03
CA VAL A 273 9.45 -9.87 -3.37
C VAL A 273 10.22 -11.14 -3.78
N THR A 274 9.50 -12.22 -4.05
CA THR A 274 10.01 -13.44 -4.72
C THR A 274 9.19 -13.81 -5.96
N ASN A 275 8.35 -12.88 -6.40
CA ASN A 275 7.51 -12.97 -7.58
C ASN A 275 8.33 -12.58 -8.81
N ASP A 276 8.18 -13.32 -9.90
CA ASP A 276 8.81 -12.99 -11.18
C ASP A 276 8.27 -11.66 -11.70
N PHE A 277 9.13 -10.76 -12.17
CA PHE A 277 8.69 -9.51 -12.81
C PHE A 277 9.38 -9.22 -14.13
N GLU A 278 8.77 -8.41 -15.00
CA GLU A 278 9.51 -7.75 -16.11
C GLU A 278 10.05 -6.40 -15.65
N ILE A 279 9.21 -5.60 -14.98
CA ILE A 279 9.52 -4.30 -14.40
C ILE A 279 9.04 -4.29 -12.94
N ALA A 280 9.90 -3.87 -12.02
CA ALA A 280 9.53 -3.63 -10.63
C ALA A 280 10.05 -2.27 -10.14
N ASN A 281 9.16 -1.48 -9.54
CA ASN A 281 9.45 -0.23 -8.85
C ASN A 281 9.06 -0.38 -7.37
N LEU A 282 10.05 -0.41 -6.49
CA LEU A 282 9.87 -0.66 -5.06
C LEU A 282 10.33 0.56 -4.25
N ASN A 283 9.43 1.08 -3.45
CA ASN A 283 9.55 2.37 -2.78
C ASN A 283 9.29 2.16 -1.29
N LEU A 284 10.28 2.46 -0.45
CA LEU A 284 10.20 2.29 0.99
C LEU A 284 10.78 3.49 1.74
N VAL A 285 10.17 3.89 2.86
CA VAL A 285 10.75 4.92 3.73
C VAL A 285 11.52 4.30 4.89
N ASN A 286 10.89 3.43 5.67
CA ASN A 286 11.51 2.85 6.88
C ASN A 286 11.33 1.33 6.90
N GLY A 287 12.45 0.62 6.72
CA GLY A 287 12.51 -0.83 6.77
C GLY A 287 13.43 -1.38 5.68
N ASN A 288 13.37 -2.71 5.48
CA ASN A 288 14.23 -3.38 4.52
C ASN A 288 13.46 -3.83 3.29
N VAL A 289 14.11 -3.72 2.13
CA VAL A 289 13.62 -4.29 0.87
C VAL A 289 14.40 -5.56 0.58
N LEU A 290 13.69 -6.67 0.37
CA LEU A 290 14.26 -7.97 0.06
C LEU A 290 13.71 -8.47 -1.28
N VAL A 291 14.55 -8.52 -2.30
CA VAL A 291 14.19 -9.01 -3.63
C VAL A 291 14.96 -10.29 -3.91
N THR A 292 14.25 -11.32 -4.36
CA THR A 292 14.83 -12.55 -4.90
C THR A 292 14.17 -12.79 -6.25
N GLU A 293 14.87 -12.43 -7.32
CA GLU A 293 14.42 -12.68 -8.69
C GLU A 293 15.01 -14.01 -9.15
N SER A 294 14.18 -14.93 -9.60
CA SER A 294 14.58 -16.27 -10.04
C SER A 294 14.45 -16.49 -11.55
N SER A 295 13.79 -15.56 -12.23
CA SER A 295 13.45 -15.57 -13.64
C SER A 295 14.50 -14.84 -14.48
N ASP A 296 14.76 -15.36 -15.68
CA ASP A 296 15.52 -14.63 -16.71
C ASP A 296 14.65 -13.59 -17.46
N ALA A 297 13.37 -13.45 -17.08
CA ALA A 297 12.44 -12.50 -17.69
C ALA A 297 12.61 -11.06 -17.21
N ALA A 298 13.26 -10.84 -16.06
CA ALA A 298 13.42 -9.53 -15.44
C ALA A 298 14.25 -8.58 -16.32
N ARG A 299 13.70 -7.37 -16.54
CA ARG A 299 14.29 -6.34 -17.40
C ARG A 299 14.66 -5.08 -16.63
N GLN A 300 13.83 -4.68 -15.67
CA GLN A 300 14.04 -3.46 -14.91
C GLN A 300 13.70 -3.63 -13.42
N LEU A 301 14.60 -3.21 -12.54
CA LEU A 301 14.38 -3.15 -11.09
C LEU A 301 14.83 -1.80 -10.55
N ASN A 302 13.88 -1.00 -10.08
CA ASN A 302 14.16 0.24 -9.37
C ASN A 302 13.78 0.06 -7.90
N VAL A 303 14.71 0.33 -6.99
CA VAL A 303 14.45 0.29 -5.56
C VAL A 303 14.91 1.60 -4.93
N LYS A 304 13.97 2.36 -4.38
CA LYS A 304 14.24 3.56 -3.58
C LYS A 304 13.88 3.28 -2.13
N ASN A 305 14.87 3.40 -1.25
CA ASN A 305 14.70 3.31 0.18
C ASN A 305 15.21 4.59 0.87
N VAL A 306 14.68 4.93 2.03
CA VAL A 306 15.22 6.03 2.85
C VAL A 306 16.04 5.47 4.00
N ASN A 307 15.45 4.62 4.83
CA ASN A 307 16.08 4.08 6.04
C ASN A 307 15.94 2.56 6.08
N GLY A 308 17.02 1.88 5.67
CA GLY A 308 17.21 0.44 5.85
C GLY A 308 17.95 -0.21 4.69
N ASP A 309 18.13 -1.52 4.81
CA ASP A 309 18.92 -2.29 3.86
C ASP A 309 18.10 -2.62 2.61
N ILE A 310 18.79 -2.66 1.48
CA ILE A 310 18.29 -3.27 0.24
C ILE A 310 19.08 -4.56 0.06
N LYS A 311 18.39 -5.70 -0.10
CA LYS A 311 19.04 -6.98 -0.40
C LYS A 311 18.43 -7.58 -1.65
N VAL A 312 19.26 -7.74 -2.68
CA VAL A 312 18.83 -8.27 -3.97
C VAL A 312 19.61 -9.55 -4.26
N SER A 313 18.87 -10.60 -4.60
CA SER A 313 19.41 -11.86 -5.08
C SER A 313 18.94 -12.07 -6.52
N ILE A 314 19.85 -12.36 -7.45
CA ILE A 314 19.60 -12.42 -8.89
C ILE A 314 20.23 -13.72 -9.45
N PRO A 315 19.72 -14.32 -10.53
CA PRO A 315 20.35 -15.50 -11.13
C PRO A 315 21.73 -15.16 -11.69
N GLU A 316 22.70 -16.07 -11.56
CA GLU A 316 24.05 -15.89 -12.11
C GLU A 316 24.04 -15.73 -13.65
N THR A 317 23.04 -16.30 -14.32
CA THR A 317 22.87 -16.30 -15.79
C THR A 317 22.44 -14.95 -16.36
N LEU A 318 21.86 -14.08 -15.53
CA LEU A 318 21.27 -12.83 -16.00
C LEU A 318 22.35 -11.75 -16.14
N GLY A 319 22.47 -11.13 -17.31
CA GLY A 319 23.32 -9.95 -17.49
C GLY A 319 22.86 -8.81 -16.57
N LEU A 320 23.79 -7.99 -16.09
CA LEU A 320 23.52 -6.91 -15.16
C LEU A 320 24.06 -5.60 -15.72
N VAL A 321 23.24 -4.56 -15.69
CA VAL A 321 23.67 -3.17 -15.94
C VAL A 321 22.97 -2.29 -14.92
N GLY A 322 23.65 -1.91 -13.86
CA GLY A 322 23.00 -1.16 -12.80
C GLY A 322 23.88 -0.18 -12.07
N HIS A 323 23.22 0.76 -11.42
CA HIS A 323 23.83 1.75 -10.55
C HIS A 323 23.28 1.58 -9.14
N ILE A 324 24.17 1.53 -8.15
CA ILE A 324 23.77 1.44 -6.74
C ILE A 324 24.34 2.60 -5.96
N ARG A 325 23.55 3.17 -5.05
CA ARG A 325 23.92 4.33 -4.26
C ARG A 325 23.42 4.23 -2.83
N THR A 326 24.29 4.51 -1.87
CA THR A 326 23.92 4.81 -0.49
C THR A 326 24.65 6.05 0.02
N ILE A 327 23.97 6.89 0.79
CA ILE A 327 24.57 8.11 1.39
C ILE A 327 25.25 7.76 2.72
N PHE A 328 24.51 7.11 3.61
CA PHE A 328 24.95 6.69 4.94
C PHE A 328 24.88 5.18 5.07
N GLY A 329 25.87 4.50 4.52
CA GLY A 329 25.94 3.04 4.59
C GLY A 329 27.09 2.46 3.80
N GLY A 330 26.90 1.24 3.31
CA GLY A 330 27.91 0.57 2.51
C GLY A 330 27.33 -0.37 1.46
N TYR A 331 28.23 -1.03 0.76
CA TYR A 331 27.91 -2.01 -0.27
C TYR A 331 28.53 -3.35 0.11
N LYS A 332 27.80 -4.43 -0.09
CA LYS A 332 28.30 -5.79 0.06
C LYS A 332 27.83 -6.62 -1.11
N THR A 333 28.77 -7.11 -1.91
CA THR A 333 28.45 -7.91 -3.08
C THR A 333 29.14 -9.28 -3.01
N ARG A 334 28.42 -10.29 -3.45
CA ARG A 334 28.93 -11.62 -3.83
C ARG A 334 28.55 -11.98 -5.25
N LEU A 335 28.17 -10.99 -6.07
CA LEU A 335 27.91 -11.19 -7.48
C LEU A 335 29.21 -11.54 -8.21
N LYS A 336 29.14 -12.47 -9.15
CA LYS A 336 30.17 -12.62 -10.19
C LYS A 336 29.98 -11.49 -11.19
N LEU A 337 31.00 -10.65 -11.35
CA LEU A 337 30.99 -9.45 -12.20
C LEU A 337 32.10 -9.53 -13.24
N ASP A 338 31.92 -8.82 -14.36
CA ASP A 338 32.92 -8.77 -15.42
C ASP A 338 34.15 -7.96 -15.00
N ASN A 339 33.94 -6.95 -14.13
CA ASN A 339 34.97 -6.08 -13.60
C ASN A 339 34.96 -6.13 -12.05
N PRO A 340 36.09 -5.80 -11.40
CA PRO A 340 36.12 -5.61 -9.96
C PRO A 340 35.05 -4.61 -9.49
N PHE A 341 34.44 -4.90 -8.34
CA PHE A 341 33.47 -3.99 -7.74
C PHE A 341 34.19 -2.77 -7.15
N GLU A 342 33.95 -1.59 -7.73
CA GLU A 342 34.53 -0.32 -7.29
C GLU A 342 33.42 0.64 -6.85
N ALA A 343 33.39 0.96 -5.55
CA ALA A 343 32.48 1.95 -5.00
C ALA A 343 33.19 3.30 -4.84
N GLY A 344 32.60 4.34 -5.41
CA GLY A 344 33.03 5.73 -5.26
C GLY A 344 32.07 6.56 -4.41
N ARG A 345 32.31 7.87 -4.36
CA ARG A 345 31.46 8.84 -3.64
C ARG A 345 30.02 8.87 -4.17
N ASN A 346 29.84 8.56 -5.46
CA ASN A 346 28.55 8.68 -6.15
C ASN A 346 27.77 7.36 -6.23
N GLY A 347 28.33 6.26 -5.73
CA GLY A 347 27.77 4.93 -5.93
C GLY A 347 28.78 3.96 -6.53
N ALA A 348 28.26 2.84 -7.03
CA ALA A 348 29.00 1.85 -7.77
C ALA A 348 28.22 1.43 -9.02
N ALA A 349 28.95 1.24 -10.13
CA ALA A 349 28.40 0.59 -11.32
C ALA A 349 28.54 -0.93 -11.17
N VAL A 350 27.51 -1.66 -11.58
CA VAL A 350 27.47 -3.12 -11.58
C VAL A 350 27.24 -3.59 -13.00
N VAL A 351 28.22 -4.33 -13.53
CA VAL A 351 28.18 -4.83 -14.91
C VAL A 351 28.53 -6.31 -14.95
N ARG A 352 27.66 -7.08 -15.62
CA ARG A 352 27.88 -8.48 -15.99
C ARG A 352 27.25 -8.73 -17.35
N THR A 353 27.97 -9.42 -18.24
CA THR A 353 27.45 -9.83 -19.54
C THR A 353 26.56 -11.07 -19.39
N GLY A 354 25.43 -11.10 -20.12
CA GLY A 354 24.52 -12.23 -20.18
C GLY A 354 23.62 -12.16 -21.41
N GLU A 355 22.90 -13.25 -21.72
CA GLU A 355 22.02 -13.33 -22.89
C GLU A 355 20.82 -12.38 -22.76
N ASN A 356 20.15 -12.41 -21.61
CA ASN A 356 19.20 -11.41 -21.17
C ASN A 356 19.88 -10.48 -20.15
N SER A 357 19.37 -9.27 -19.98
CA SER A 357 19.92 -8.31 -19.03
C SER A 357 18.84 -7.67 -18.16
N LEU A 358 19.15 -7.56 -16.86
CA LEU A 358 18.43 -6.74 -15.90
C LEU A 358 19.14 -5.39 -15.75
N THR A 359 18.43 -4.32 -16.06
CA THR A 359 18.81 -2.96 -15.70
C THR A 359 18.29 -2.65 -14.31
N PHE A 360 19.10 -2.07 -13.42
CA PHE A 360 18.62 -1.72 -12.09
C PHE A 360 19.22 -0.46 -11.51
N GLU A 361 18.41 0.24 -10.71
CA GLU A 361 18.82 1.35 -9.86
C GLU A 361 18.43 1.06 -8.43
N LEU A 362 19.41 0.98 -7.53
CA LEU A 362 19.16 0.74 -6.11
C LEU A 362 19.70 1.91 -5.30
N GLU A 363 18.82 2.60 -4.59
CA GLU A 363 19.16 3.76 -3.79
C GLU A 363 18.65 3.61 -2.36
N THR A 364 19.51 3.82 -1.37
CA THR A 364 19.08 3.97 0.04
C THR A 364 19.77 5.16 0.68
N LYS A 365 19.06 6.05 1.40
CA LYS A 365 19.73 7.17 2.08
C LYS A 365 20.57 6.69 3.25
N SER A 366 20.04 5.79 4.08
CA SER A 366 20.71 5.21 5.23
C SER A 366 20.52 3.71 5.24
N GLY A 367 21.59 2.93 5.03
CA GLY A 367 21.52 1.48 4.97
C GLY A 367 22.53 0.85 4.02
N THR A 368 22.66 -0.47 4.09
CA THR A 368 23.58 -1.25 3.27
C THR A 368 22.86 -1.86 2.09
N ILE A 369 23.47 -1.78 0.90
CA ILE A 369 23.02 -2.50 -0.28
C ILE A 369 23.77 -3.83 -0.36
N TRP A 370 23.03 -4.93 -0.32
CA TRP A 370 23.54 -6.30 -0.37
C TRP A 370 23.14 -6.95 -1.69
N LEU A 371 24.12 -7.45 -2.44
CA LEU A 371 23.92 -8.11 -3.71
C LEU A 371 24.53 -9.52 -3.66
N LYS A 372 23.82 -10.52 -4.18
CA LYS A 372 24.37 -11.87 -4.34
C LYS A 372 23.75 -12.59 -5.53
N ASP A 373 24.48 -13.55 -6.06
CA ASP A 373 23.90 -14.55 -6.94
C ASP A 373 23.01 -15.50 -6.13
N ILE A 374 21.97 -16.03 -6.78
CA ILE A 374 21.19 -17.17 -6.27
C ILE A 374 21.92 -18.44 -6.70
N ASP A 375 22.30 -19.27 -5.73
CA ASP A 375 22.81 -20.61 -6.00
C ASP A 375 21.69 -21.46 -6.63
N LYS A 376 21.97 -22.14 -7.76
CA LYS A 376 21.02 -23.07 -8.41
C LYS A 376 20.70 -24.27 -7.54
#